data_AF-A0A1C1CQP4-F1
#
_entry.id   AF-A0A1C1CQP4-F1
#
_cell.length_a   1.000
_cell.length_b   1.000
_cell.length_c   1.000
_cell.angle_alpha   90.00
_cell.angle_beta   90.00
_cell.angle_gamma   90.00
#
_symmetry.space_group_name_H-M   'P 1'
#
loop_
_entity.id
_entity.type
_entity.pdbx_description
1 polymer ?
#
loop_
_entity_poly.entity_id
_entity_poly.type
_entity_poly.pdbx_seq_one_letter_code
_entity_poly.pdbx_strand_id
1 'polypeptide(L)'
;MASEDHQISPERNGDDEKYMGEKQETPYVDLHESATAKIKNPLAHLSNDEVIKDVQEFARVNDFSDHTDLLIKGALVAKDPPAFESVPGLTEGEKEAIRNEVLHKWRQPKSLYFTIILCSIGAAVQGWDQTGSNGANLSFPDALGVPVSDQLADGSPNPNAARNQWYQGLVNAGPYIASAFL
;
A
#
# COMPACT_ATOMS: atom_id res chain seq x y z
N MET A 1 7.81 42.08 -46.10
CA MET A 1 7.79 40.61 -46.25
C MET A 1 8.49 40.07 -45.03
N ALA A 2 7.70 39.77 -44.01
CA ALA A 2 8.14 39.49 -42.65
C ALA A 2 8.13 37.97 -42.39
N SER A 3 9.14 37.54 -41.65
CA SER A 3 9.52 36.20 -41.25
C SER A 3 8.40 35.36 -40.63
N GLU A 4 8.32 34.08 -41.03
CA GLU A 4 7.61 33.02 -40.31
C GLU A 4 8.66 32.21 -39.51
N ASP A 5 8.75 32.48 -38.21
CA ASP A 5 9.39 31.58 -37.24
C ASP A 5 8.33 30.62 -36.69
N HIS A 6 8.49 29.35 -37.00
CA HIS A 6 7.62 28.26 -36.58
C HIS A 6 7.93 27.89 -35.12
N GLN A 7 7.10 28.34 -34.17
CA GLN A 7 7.15 27.89 -32.78
C GLN A 7 6.43 26.56 -32.63
N ILE A 8 7.19 25.49 -32.37
CA ILE A 8 6.68 24.23 -31.84
C ILE A 8 6.90 24.26 -30.32
N SER A 9 5.83 24.16 -29.54
CA SER A 9 5.88 23.94 -28.08
C SER A 9 4.79 22.94 -27.69
N PRO A 10 5.04 22.12 -26.65
CA PRO A 10 4.98 20.67 -26.76
C PRO A 10 3.66 20.05 -26.31
N GLU A 11 3.28 18.93 -26.92
CA GLU A 11 2.24 18.04 -26.41
C GLU A 11 2.62 17.53 -25.03
N ARG A 12 1.74 17.75 -24.06
CA ARG A 12 1.80 17.16 -22.72
C ARG A 12 0.58 16.24 -22.57
N ASN A 13 0.59 15.12 -23.29
CA ASN A 13 -0.29 13.99 -22.99
C ASN A 13 0.37 13.21 -21.84
N GLY A 14 -0.31 13.19 -20.71
CA GLY A 14 0.12 12.49 -19.51
C GLY A 14 -1.09 11.98 -18.76
N ASP A 15 -1.89 11.16 -19.43
CA ASP A 15 -2.55 9.96 -18.90
C ASP A 15 -2.97 10.07 -17.43
N ASP A 16 -4.00 10.87 -17.19
CA ASP A 16 -4.68 10.98 -15.89
C ASP A 16 -5.66 9.80 -15.71
N GLU A 17 -5.12 8.57 -15.68
CA GLU A 17 -5.91 7.32 -15.58
C GLU A 17 -6.63 7.14 -14.23
N LYS A 18 -6.27 7.91 -13.19
CA LYS A 18 -6.73 7.63 -11.82
C LYS A 18 -8.18 8.07 -11.52
N TYR A 19 -8.84 8.84 -12.39
CA TYR A 19 -10.11 9.50 -12.06
C TYR A 19 -11.18 9.54 -13.17
N MET A 20 -11.05 8.72 -14.23
CA MET A 20 -12.11 8.58 -15.23
C MET A 20 -13.20 7.61 -14.74
N GLY A 21 -14.10 8.12 -13.90
CA GLY A 21 -15.38 7.50 -13.58
C GLY A 21 -16.47 8.09 -14.47
N GLU A 22 -16.87 7.34 -15.50
CA GLU A 22 -17.97 7.69 -16.39
C GLU A 22 -19.30 7.66 -15.61
N LYS A 23 -20.01 8.79 -15.55
CA LYS A 23 -21.37 8.86 -15.00
C LYS A 23 -22.34 8.18 -15.98
N GLN A 24 -22.82 6.99 -15.65
CA GLN A 24 -24.02 6.41 -16.27
C GLN A 24 -25.18 6.40 -15.29
N GLU A 25 -26.28 7.01 -15.71
CA GLU A 25 -27.57 7.05 -15.03
C GLU A 25 -28.25 5.66 -15.09
N THR A 26 -28.84 5.24 -13.97
CA THR A 26 -29.65 4.04 -13.63
C THR A 26 -30.58 3.43 -14.71
N PRO A 27 -31.10 2.17 -14.58
CA PRO A 27 -30.62 0.97 -13.86
C PRO A 27 -30.77 -0.36 -14.68
N TYR A 28 -29.69 -1.11 -14.86
CA TYR A 28 -29.72 -2.57 -15.06
C TYR A 28 -28.75 -3.15 -14.04
N VAL A 29 -29.23 -3.94 -13.08
CA VAL A 29 -28.40 -4.45 -11.97
C VAL A 29 -27.51 -5.58 -12.51
N ASP A 30 -26.32 -5.23 -12.98
CA ASP A 30 -25.24 -6.19 -13.13
C ASP A 30 -24.56 -6.36 -11.76
N LEU A 31 -24.82 -7.49 -11.12
CA LEU A 31 -24.30 -7.83 -9.78
C LEU A 31 -22.77 -7.88 -9.76
N HIS A 32 -22.13 -8.21 -10.89
CA HIS A 32 -20.67 -8.31 -10.97
C HIS A 32 -20.01 -6.93 -11.08
N GLU A 33 -20.65 -6.02 -11.81
CA GLU A 33 -20.21 -4.63 -11.93
C GLU A 33 -20.41 -3.89 -10.59
N SER A 34 -21.51 -4.17 -9.90
CA SER A 34 -21.79 -3.62 -8.56
C SER A 34 -20.74 -4.03 -7.52
N ALA A 35 -20.26 -5.29 -7.56
CA ALA A 35 -19.19 -5.75 -6.67
C ALA A 35 -17.86 -5.05 -6.98
N THR A 36 -17.51 -4.92 -8.27
CA THR A 36 -16.29 -4.24 -8.70
C THR A 36 -16.32 -2.74 -8.39
N ALA A 37 -17.46 -2.08 -8.56
CA ALA A 37 -17.64 -0.68 -8.22
C ALA A 37 -17.50 -0.44 -6.70
N LYS A 38 -18.08 -1.32 -5.87
CA LYS A 38 -17.90 -1.29 -4.41
C LYS A 38 -16.45 -1.53 -3.99
N ILE A 39 -15.70 -2.33 -4.75
CA ILE A 39 -14.26 -2.53 -4.54
C ILE A 39 -13.46 -1.26 -4.89
N LYS A 40 -13.85 -0.53 -5.94
CA LYS A 40 -13.16 0.71 -6.35
C LYS A 40 -13.43 1.89 -5.40
N ASN A 41 -14.70 2.10 -5.02
CA ASN A 41 -15.08 3.12 -4.05
C ASN A 41 -16.27 2.65 -3.19
N PRO A 42 -16.04 2.27 -1.92
CA PRO A 42 -17.12 1.79 -1.06
C PRO A 42 -18.14 2.88 -0.71
N LEU A 43 -17.82 4.17 -0.86
CA LEU A 43 -18.76 5.26 -0.54
C LEU A 43 -19.66 5.65 -1.73
N ALA A 44 -19.30 5.27 -2.95
CA ALA A 44 -19.94 5.77 -4.17
C ALA A 44 -21.45 5.43 -4.27
N HIS A 45 -21.88 4.34 -3.63
CA HIS A 45 -23.26 3.84 -3.68
C HIS A 45 -24.16 4.35 -2.55
N LEU A 46 -23.58 5.02 -1.55
CA LEU A 46 -24.34 5.60 -0.44
C LEU A 46 -24.87 6.97 -0.84
N SER A 47 -26.03 7.35 -0.34
CA SER A 47 -26.51 8.73 -0.41
C SER A 47 -25.64 9.65 0.45
N ASN A 48 -25.67 10.96 0.18
CA ASN A 48 -24.91 11.91 0.99
C ASN A 48 -25.36 11.87 2.47
N ASP A 49 -26.67 11.68 2.72
CA ASP A 49 -27.21 11.58 4.08
C ASP A 49 -26.74 10.31 4.80
N GLU A 50 -26.64 9.18 4.09
CA GLU A 50 -26.06 7.94 4.64
C GLU A 50 -24.58 8.13 4.98
N VAL A 51 -23.78 8.71 4.07
CA VAL A 51 -22.37 9.00 4.35
C VAL A 51 -22.21 9.93 5.55
N ILE A 52 -22.99 11.00 5.64
CA ILE A 52 -22.94 11.93 6.77
C ILE A 52 -23.26 11.22 8.08
N LYS A 53 -24.33 10.41 8.09
CA LYS A 53 -24.75 9.66 9.28
C LYS A 53 -23.69 8.64 9.72
N ASP A 54 -23.11 7.91 8.77
CA ASP A 54 -22.06 6.92 9.04
C ASP A 54 -20.80 7.58 9.59
N VAL A 55 -20.41 8.73 9.04
CA VAL A 55 -19.27 9.51 9.52
C VAL A 55 -19.53 10.08 10.91
N GLN A 56 -20.74 10.58 11.19
CA GLN A 56 -21.11 11.06 12.52
C GLN A 56 -21.05 9.95 13.57
N GLU A 57 -21.57 8.76 13.23
CA GLU A 57 -21.48 7.61 14.13
C GLU A 57 -20.03 7.16 14.30
N PHE A 58 -19.23 7.12 13.22
CA PHE A 58 -17.80 6.84 13.29
C PHE A 58 -17.06 7.81 14.22
N ALA A 59 -17.31 9.11 14.07
CA ALA A 59 -16.69 10.14 14.89
C ALA A 59 -17.10 10.00 16.36
N ARG A 60 -18.37 9.69 16.63
CA ARG A 60 -18.88 9.48 17.99
C ARG A 60 -18.29 8.23 18.66
N VAL A 61 -18.17 7.12 17.93
CA VAL A 61 -17.69 5.84 18.46
C VAL A 61 -16.18 5.85 18.71
N ASN A 62 -15.42 6.63 17.93
CA ASN A 62 -13.96 6.71 18.01
C ASN A 62 -13.46 8.01 18.67
N ASP A 63 -14.31 8.73 19.40
CA ASP A 63 -13.98 9.98 20.10
C ASP A 63 -13.35 11.08 19.19
N PHE A 64 -13.74 11.11 17.92
CA PHE A 64 -13.36 12.15 16.94
C PHE A 64 -14.43 13.23 16.76
N SER A 65 -15.33 13.40 17.72
CA SER A 65 -16.45 14.35 17.64
C SER A 65 -16.02 15.78 17.25
N ASP A 66 -14.86 16.24 17.72
CA ASP A 66 -14.30 17.57 17.38
C ASP A 66 -13.89 17.73 15.91
N HIS A 67 -13.71 16.62 15.19
CA HIS A 67 -13.29 16.59 13.78
C HIS A 67 -14.42 16.16 12.83
N THR A 68 -15.65 15.99 13.34
CA THR A 68 -16.79 15.46 12.59
C THR A 68 -17.02 16.21 11.27
N ASP A 69 -16.99 17.54 11.30
CA ASP A 69 -17.21 18.35 10.09
C ASP A 69 -16.14 18.12 9.03
N LEU A 70 -14.87 18.00 9.45
CA LEU A 70 -13.75 17.72 8.55
C LEU A 70 -13.88 16.31 7.95
N LEU A 71 -14.26 15.33 8.76
CA LEU A 71 -14.50 13.96 8.32
C LEU A 71 -15.66 13.90 7.32
N ILE A 72 -16.75 14.63 7.55
CA ILE A 72 -17.89 14.69 6.63
C ILE A 72 -17.45 15.24 5.28
N LYS A 73 -16.76 16.39 5.26
CA LYS A 73 -16.22 16.97 4.03
C LYS A 73 -15.32 15.97 3.30
N GLY A 74 -14.38 15.34 4.03
CA GLY A 74 -13.46 14.34 3.48
C GLY A 74 -14.18 13.13 2.89
N ALA A 75 -15.20 12.62 3.55
CA ALA A 75 -15.99 11.49 3.06
C ALA A 75 -16.83 11.85 1.82
N LEU A 76 -17.40 13.05 1.78
CA LEU A 76 -18.13 13.54 0.60
C LEU A 76 -17.18 13.77 -0.60
N VAL A 77 -15.97 14.27 -0.36
CA VAL A 77 -14.92 14.33 -1.40
C VAL A 77 -14.52 12.93 -1.85
N ALA A 78 -14.34 11.98 -0.92
CA ALA A 78 -13.96 10.60 -1.25
C ALA A 78 -15.05 9.84 -2.01
N LYS A 79 -16.34 10.20 -1.82
CA LYS A 79 -17.48 9.61 -2.53
C LYS A 79 -17.46 9.90 -4.04
N ASP A 80 -17.09 11.11 -4.44
CA ASP A 80 -16.93 11.50 -5.85
C ASP A 80 -15.72 12.44 -5.99
N PRO A 81 -14.48 11.90 -6.01
CA PRO A 81 -13.26 12.70 -6.02
C PRO A 81 -13.15 13.68 -7.19
N PRO A 82 -13.54 13.34 -8.44
CA PRO A 82 -13.58 14.29 -9.54
C PRO A 82 -14.53 15.48 -9.30
N ALA A 83 -15.63 15.27 -8.59
CA ALA A 83 -16.64 16.29 -8.34
C ALA A 83 -16.46 17.03 -7.00
N PHE A 84 -15.26 17.00 -6.41
CA PHE A 84 -14.99 17.60 -5.10
C PHE A 84 -15.40 19.08 -5.03
N GLU A 85 -15.34 19.85 -6.13
CA GLU A 85 -15.73 21.26 -6.15
C GLU A 85 -17.22 21.49 -5.83
N SER A 86 -18.06 20.48 -6.06
CA SER A 86 -19.50 20.50 -5.78
C SER A 86 -19.86 20.11 -4.35
N VAL A 87 -18.87 19.66 -3.55
CA VAL A 87 -19.11 19.23 -2.16
C VAL A 87 -19.50 20.43 -1.29
N PRO A 88 -20.68 20.41 -0.64
CA PRO A 88 -21.10 21.49 0.24
C PRO A 88 -20.15 21.70 1.42
N GLY A 89 -19.89 22.96 1.77
CA GLY A 89 -19.11 23.33 2.95
C GLY A 89 -17.59 23.36 2.75
N LEU A 90 -17.07 22.97 1.58
CA LEU A 90 -15.66 23.21 1.26
C LEU A 90 -15.38 24.70 1.04
N THR A 91 -14.40 25.20 1.76
CA THR A 91 -13.82 26.54 1.58
C THR A 91 -12.99 26.57 0.29
N GLU A 92 -12.76 27.76 -0.27
CA GLU A 92 -11.92 27.90 -1.47
C GLU A 92 -10.47 27.45 -1.23
N GLY A 93 -9.94 27.63 -0.01
CA GLY A 93 -8.63 27.12 0.36
C GLY A 93 -8.56 25.59 0.38
N GLU A 94 -9.61 24.92 0.86
CA GLU A 94 -9.71 23.45 0.82
C GLU A 94 -9.81 22.95 -0.64
N LYS A 95 -10.62 23.60 -1.48
CA LYS A 95 -10.72 23.26 -2.91
C LYS A 95 -9.39 23.46 -3.64
N GLU A 96 -8.71 24.58 -3.40
CA GLU A 96 -7.39 24.85 -3.99
C GLU A 96 -6.35 23.82 -3.55
N ALA A 97 -6.37 23.39 -2.29
CA ALA A 97 -5.49 22.32 -1.81
C ALA A 97 -5.72 21.01 -2.58
N ILE A 98 -6.99 20.61 -2.79
CA ILE A 98 -7.35 19.41 -3.54
C ILE A 98 -6.96 19.54 -5.03
N ARG A 99 -7.23 20.68 -5.68
CA ARG A 99 -6.74 20.93 -7.06
C ARG A 99 -5.24 20.79 -7.17
N ASN A 100 -4.52 21.35 -6.20
CA ASN A 100 -3.07 21.33 -6.16
C ASN A 100 -2.50 19.92 -6.03
N GLU A 101 -3.19 19.03 -5.31
CA GLU A 101 -2.82 17.61 -5.20
C GLU A 101 -2.88 16.92 -6.58
N VAL A 102 -3.96 17.17 -7.34
CA VAL A 102 -4.12 16.62 -8.70
C VAL A 102 -3.04 17.18 -9.64
N LEU A 103 -2.86 18.51 -9.65
CA LEU A 103 -1.90 19.18 -10.52
C LEU A 103 -0.44 18.84 -10.18
N HIS A 104 -0.15 18.52 -8.93
CA HIS A 104 1.20 18.25 -8.43
C HIS A 104 1.28 16.90 -7.71
N LYS A 105 0.84 15.81 -8.37
CA LYS A 105 0.79 14.46 -7.79
C LYS A 105 2.07 13.99 -7.08
N TRP A 106 3.23 14.45 -7.55
CA TRP A 106 4.55 14.12 -7.00
C TRP A 106 5.10 15.15 -6.00
N ARG A 107 4.33 16.17 -5.61
CA ARG A 107 4.74 17.17 -4.63
C ARG A 107 4.36 16.73 -3.22
N GLN A 108 5.06 15.71 -2.73
CA GLN A 108 4.90 15.20 -1.38
C GLN A 108 6.02 15.71 -0.45
N PRO A 109 5.82 15.72 0.88
CA PRO A 109 6.86 16.10 1.83
C PRO A 109 8.11 15.23 1.67
N LYS A 110 9.31 15.82 1.75
CA LYS A 110 10.59 15.06 1.69
C LYS A 110 10.66 13.96 2.75
N SER A 111 10.01 14.15 3.90
CA SER A 111 9.88 13.15 4.95
C SER A 111 9.14 11.90 4.48
N LEU A 112 8.09 12.01 3.66
CA LEU A 112 7.36 10.85 3.13
C LEU A 112 8.28 10.02 2.24
N TYR A 113 9.02 10.66 1.33
CA TYR A 113 9.99 9.96 0.49
C TYR A 113 11.07 9.27 1.31
N PHE A 114 11.58 9.93 2.35
CA PHE A 114 12.55 9.35 3.26
C PHE A 114 11.99 8.12 3.99
N THR A 115 10.77 8.21 4.52
CA THR A 115 10.07 7.07 5.15
C THR A 115 9.91 5.91 4.17
N ILE A 116 9.47 6.16 2.93
CA ILE A 116 9.34 5.12 1.91
C ILE A 116 10.68 4.42 1.68
N ILE A 117 11.76 5.18 1.48
CA ILE A 117 13.10 4.64 1.27
C ILE A 117 13.55 3.77 2.45
N LEU A 118 13.38 4.27 3.68
CA LEU A 118 13.75 3.51 4.88
C LEU A 118 12.95 2.22 5.03
N CYS A 119 11.63 2.28 4.83
CA CYS A 119 10.77 1.10 4.84
C CYS A 119 11.17 0.10 3.74
N SER A 120 11.49 0.58 2.54
CA SER A 120 11.97 -0.27 1.44
C SER A 120 13.31 -0.94 1.74
N ILE A 121 14.25 -0.24 2.39
CA ILE A 121 15.50 -0.85 2.85
C ILE A 121 15.22 -1.95 3.89
N GLY A 122 14.33 -1.71 4.85
CA GLY A 122 13.91 -2.72 5.82
C GLY A 122 13.33 -3.96 5.16
N ALA A 123 12.44 -3.78 4.17
CA ALA A 123 11.88 -4.88 3.39
C ALA A 123 12.96 -5.62 2.57
N ALA A 124 13.95 -4.91 2.01
CA ALA A 124 15.06 -5.53 1.31
C ALA A 124 15.94 -6.37 2.25
N VAL A 125 16.22 -5.89 3.46
CA VAL A 125 16.95 -6.67 4.49
C VAL A 125 16.14 -7.90 4.91
N GLN A 126 14.81 -7.78 5.08
CA GLN A 126 13.95 -8.92 5.37
C GLN A 126 14.00 -9.98 4.26
N GLY A 127 13.94 -9.56 2.99
CA GLY A 127 14.06 -10.46 1.84
C GLY A 127 15.45 -11.10 1.73
N TRP A 128 16.51 -10.33 2.03
CA TRP A 128 17.88 -10.82 2.09
C TRP A 128 18.04 -11.88 3.18
N ASP A 129 17.52 -11.66 4.38
CA ASP A 129 17.64 -12.59 5.51
C ASP A 129 17.00 -13.95 5.19
N GLN A 130 15.76 -13.95 4.67
CA GLN A 130 15.09 -15.18 4.25
C GLN A 130 15.87 -15.94 3.17
N THR A 131 16.32 -15.22 2.13
CA THR A 131 17.05 -15.85 1.02
C THR A 131 18.44 -16.33 1.45
N GLY A 132 19.11 -15.55 2.29
CA GLY A 132 20.43 -15.86 2.84
C GLY A 132 20.39 -17.09 3.75
N SER A 133 19.39 -17.18 4.64
CA SER A 133 19.16 -18.34 5.50
C SER A 133 18.87 -19.61 4.67
N ASN A 134 18.01 -19.51 3.66
CA ASN A 134 17.74 -20.61 2.72
C ASN A 134 19.01 -21.10 2.01
N GLY A 135 19.86 -20.18 1.55
CA GLY A 135 21.14 -20.53 0.95
C GLY A 135 22.13 -21.15 1.95
N ALA A 136 22.24 -20.57 3.15
CA ALA A 136 23.13 -21.07 4.19
C ALA A 136 22.78 -22.50 4.63
N ASN A 137 21.48 -22.82 4.72
CA ASN A 137 20.97 -24.15 5.09
C ASN A 137 21.53 -25.31 4.25
N LEU A 138 22.02 -25.03 3.04
CA LEU A 138 22.61 -26.03 2.15
C LEU A 138 24.05 -26.43 2.50
N SER A 139 24.77 -25.62 3.28
CA SER A 139 26.22 -25.81 3.47
C SER A 139 26.70 -25.59 4.89
N PHE A 140 26.06 -24.71 5.67
CA PHE A 140 26.48 -24.48 7.04
C PHE A 140 26.42 -25.75 7.90
N PRO A 141 25.42 -26.66 7.75
CA PRO A 141 25.35 -27.82 8.64
C PRO A 141 26.60 -28.69 8.52
N ASP A 142 27.09 -28.92 7.30
CA ASP A 142 28.32 -29.65 7.07
C ASP A 142 29.55 -28.86 7.55
N ALA A 143 29.59 -27.55 7.26
CA ALA A 143 30.71 -26.68 7.65
C ALA A 143 30.88 -26.54 9.18
N LEU A 144 29.79 -26.63 9.95
CA LEU A 144 29.80 -26.58 11.41
C LEU A 144 29.87 -27.97 12.07
N GLY A 145 30.04 -29.05 11.30
CA GLY A 145 30.15 -30.42 11.82
C GLY A 145 28.83 -31.01 12.32
N VAL A 146 27.70 -30.50 11.84
CA VAL A 146 26.34 -30.96 12.16
C VAL A 146 25.59 -31.38 10.89
N PRO A 147 26.09 -32.36 10.10
CA PRO A 147 25.48 -32.75 8.83
C PRO A 147 24.03 -33.23 9.02
N VAL A 148 23.12 -32.74 8.18
CA VAL A 148 21.67 -33.02 8.28
C VAL A 148 21.18 -34.04 7.25
N SER A 149 22.00 -34.36 6.25
CA SER A 149 21.73 -35.39 5.25
C SER A 149 21.72 -36.79 5.87
N ASP A 150 20.94 -37.70 5.28
CA ASP A 150 20.86 -39.10 5.71
C ASP A 150 22.18 -39.88 5.52
N GLN A 151 23.10 -39.35 4.71
CA GLN A 151 24.42 -39.90 4.46
C GLN A 151 25.50 -38.86 4.79
N LEU A 152 26.61 -39.33 5.38
CA LEU A 152 27.82 -38.54 5.56
C LEU A 152 28.57 -38.41 4.23
N ALA A 153 29.58 -37.52 4.18
CA ALA A 153 30.37 -37.27 2.97
C ALA A 153 31.11 -38.52 2.43
N ASP A 154 31.36 -39.52 3.29
CA ASP A 154 31.94 -40.81 2.92
C ASP A 154 30.90 -41.84 2.40
N GLY A 155 29.63 -41.45 2.31
CA GLY A 155 28.51 -42.29 1.88
C GLY A 155 27.95 -43.20 2.97
N SER A 156 28.51 -43.19 4.19
CA SER A 156 27.97 -43.97 5.30
C SER A 156 26.66 -43.35 5.83
N PRO A 157 25.73 -44.15 6.39
CA PRO A 157 24.52 -43.61 7.00
C PRO A 157 24.84 -42.63 8.14
N ASN A 158 24.13 -41.51 8.21
CA ASN A 158 24.28 -40.51 9.26
C ASN A 158 23.31 -40.81 10.43
N PRO A 159 23.75 -41.43 11.54
CA PRO A 159 22.86 -41.74 12.66
C PRO A 159 22.36 -40.50 13.39
N ASN A 160 22.96 -39.32 13.15
CA ASN A 160 22.64 -38.07 13.85
C ASN A 160 21.79 -37.11 13.01
N ALA A 161 21.40 -37.47 11.77
CA ALA A 161 20.70 -36.57 10.84
C ALA A 161 19.47 -35.91 11.49
N ALA A 162 18.58 -36.70 12.08
CA ALA A 162 17.37 -36.20 12.75
C ALA A 162 17.68 -35.24 13.91
N ARG A 163 18.71 -35.53 14.72
CA ARG A 163 19.14 -34.62 15.81
C ARG A 163 19.72 -33.32 15.24
N ASN A 164 20.52 -33.41 14.19
CA ASN A 164 21.16 -32.26 13.57
C ASN A 164 20.13 -31.35 12.87
N GLN A 165 19.01 -31.90 12.37
CA GLN A 165 17.89 -31.10 11.87
C GLN A 165 17.28 -30.20 12.96
N TRP A 166 17.19 -30.68 14.21
CA TRP A 166 16.78 -29.83 15.34
C TRP A 166 17.78 -28.70 15.60
N TYR A 167 19.09 -28.96 15.47
CA TYR A 167 20.11 -27.91 15.58
C TYR A 167 19.98 -26.88 14.46
N GLN A 168 19.79 -27.31 13.22
CA GLN A 168 19.53 -26.41 12.09
C GLN A 168 18.28 -25.56 12.33
N GLY A 169 17.19 -26.18 12.79
CA GLY A 169 15.95 -25.48 13.14
C GLY A 169 16.15 -24.44 14.24
N LEU A 170 16.92 -24.77 15.28
CA LEU A 170 17.26 -23.83 16.36
C LEU A 170 18.08 -22.64 15.85
N VAL A 171 19.06 -22.87 14.98
CA VAL A 171 19.86 -21.81 14.36
C VAL A 171 18.98 -20.88 13.51
N ASN A 172 18.11 -21.45 12.67
CA ASN A 172 17.18 -20.68 11.84
C ASN A 172 16.12 -19.92 12.66
N ALA A 173 15.72 -20.47 13.80
CA ALA A 173 14.81 -19.80 14.74
C ALA A 173 15.51 -18.70 15.54
N GLY A 174 16.84 -18.68 15.58
CA GLY A 174 17.66 -17.76 16.37
C GLY A 174 17.24 -16.28 16.22
N PRO A 175 17.10 -15.73 15.00
CA PRO A 175 16.64 -14.35 14.79
C PRO A 175 15.26 -14.08 15.41
N TYR A 176 14.32 -15.01 15.27
CA TYR A 176 12.96 -14.87 15.83
C TYR A 176 12.97 -14.96 17.35
N ILE A 177 13.76 -15.86 17.93
CA ILE A 177 13.96 -15.96 19.38
C ILE A 177 14.58 -14.66 19.91
N ALA A 178 15.60 -14.11 19.23
CA ALA A 178 16.25 -12.87 19.62
C ALA A 178 15.27 -11.68 19.56
N SER A 179 14.39 -11.62 18.55
CA SER A 179 13.38 -10.56 18.43
C SER A 179 12.36 -10.55 19.57
N ALA A 180 12.19 -11.64 20.32
CA ALA A 180 11.27 -11.69 21.46
C ALA A 180 11.80 -10.98 22.73
N PHE A 181 13.07 -10.57 22.74
CA PHE A 181 13.70 -9.88 23.88
C PHE A 181 13.85 -8.36 23.68
N LEU A 182 13.39 -7.83 22.55
CA LEU A 182 13.39 -6.40 22.20
C LEU A 182 11.95 -5.89 22.09
#